data_AF-A0A419EPP5-F1
#
_entry.id   AF-A0A419EPP5-F1
#
_cell.length_a   1.000
_cell.length_b   1.000
_cell.length_c   1.000
_cell.angle_alpha   90.00
_cell.angle_beta   90.00
_cell.angle_gamma   90.00
#
_symmetry.space_group_name_H-M   'P 1'
#
loop_
_entity.id
_entity.type
_entity.pdbx_description
1 polymer ?
#
loop_
_entity_poly.entity_id
_entity_poly.type
_entity_poly.pdbx_seq_one_letter_code
_entity_poly.pdbx_strand_id
1 'polypeptide(L)'
;MDRRKFFKTVGLTGAGITLAPLIKTTSFAGTIFSEKPDTNINDALKYPRTADSMPGKFPAKVIQLMNDNSVQEDKFNKAAINDMVEKGMLSLTGKENIDEAWLTLFSPKDRIGLKVNPVAGPDLSTSPEITEAIIEQLIHAGVPKENILIWDRREFELFEAGFTEERFPGIKIIGTERKDKQGSFYNAEGKLYGEEMIDKKWYYWADCEEKYDAETIPYMINEGKYSYFTKICTEMVDKIINVPILKNAGASITLCLKNLAYGAISNTGRLHKQLWAETCAEVNAFPPLRDKVVLNIVDGIKGCFQGGPGANPQFITEFKTVLIGTDPVAVDRVGYDFILKKRIEEKIQKEDSAKGKVFMELAENLKLGTADLEKISITKIDMK
;
A
#
# COMPACT_ATOMS: atom_id res chain seq x y z
N MET A 1 -23.08 -5.15 8.96
CA MET A 1 -22.16 -5.51 10.06
C MET A 1 -21.46 -4.24 10.55
N ASP A 2 -21.53 -3.93 11.85
CA ASP A 2 -20.89 -2.75 12.46
C ASP A 2 -19.37 -2.81 12.23
N ARG A 3 -18.78 -1.75 11.62
CA ARG A 3 -17.33 -1.57 11.33
C ARG A 3 -16.44 -2.03 12.51
N ARG A 4 -16.95 -1.92 13.74
CA ARG A 4 -16.26 -2.33 14.97
C ARG A 4 -15.98 -3.83 15.12
N LYS A 5 -16.69 -4.74 14.47
CA LYS A 5 -16.46 -6.20 14.66
C LYS A 5 -15.29 -6.75 13.85
N PHE A 6 -15.10 -6.30 12.61
CA PHE A 6 -13.96 -6.73 11.78
C PHE A 6 -12.62 -6.21 12.33
N PHE A 7 -12.57 -4.95 12.80
CA PHE A 7 -11.38 -4.41 13.45
C PHE A 7 -11.09 -5.02 14.83
N LYS A 8 -12.10 -5.52 15.54
CA LYS A 8 -11.88 -6.23 16.82
C LYS A 8 -11.17 -7.57 16.65
N THR A 9 -11.37 -8.28 15.54
CA THR A 9 -10.68 -9.56 15.28
C THR A 9 -9.21 -9.35 14.93
N VAL A 10 -8.84 -8.17 14.40
CA VAL A 10 -7.44 -7.81 14.09
C VAL A 10 -6.71 -7.12 15.26
N GLY A 11 -7.45 -6.56 16.22
CA GLY A 11 -6.91 -5.72 17.31
C GLY A 11 -6.61 -6.42 18.65
N LEU A 12 -6.65 -7.75 18.75
CA LEU A 12 -6.62 -8.46 20.04
C LEU A 12 -5.33 -9.24 20.37
N THR A 13 -4.18 -8.91 19.78
CA THR A 13 -2.88 -9.51 20.17
C THR A 13 -1.95 -8.59 20.95
N GLY A 14 -2.50 -7.58 21.65
CA GLY A 14 -1.69 -6.63 22.42
C GLY A 14 -2.39 -6.05 23.64
N ALA A 15 -2.76 -6.87 24.62
CA ALA A 15 -3.10 -6.39 25.95
C ALA A 15 -2.36 -7.23 27.00
N GLY A 16 -1.35 -6.61 27.62
CA GLY A 16 -0.61 -7.20 28.74
C GLY A 16 -1.51 -7.35 29.95
N ILE A 17 -1.58 -8.57 30.47
CA ILE A 17 -2.17 -8.85 31.79
C ILE A 17 -1.03 -8.83 32.80
N THR A 18 -1.06 -7.84 33.71
CA THR A 18 -0.22 -7.85 34.91
C THR A 18 -0.79 -8.86 35.91
N LEU A 19 -0.08 -9.95 36.17
CA LEU A 19 -0.34 -10.85 37.30
C LEU A 19 0.95 -11.03 38.11
N ALA A 20 0.89 -10.66 39.38
CA ALA A 20 1.90 -10.95 40.40
C ALA A 20 1.82 -12.45 40.83
N PRO A 21 2.87 -12.99 41.50
CA PRO A 21 3.38 -14.32 41.18
C PRO A 21 2.72 -15.44 41.99
N LEU A 22 2.51 -16.58 41.33
CA LEU A 22 2.35 -17.87 42.00
C LEU A 22 3.32 -18.86 41.35
N ILE A 23 4.37 -19.14 42.11
CA ILE A 23 5.39 -20.14 41.82
C ILE A 23 4.72 -21.51 41.87
N LYS A 24 4.65 -22.19 40.72
CA LYS A 24 4.63 -23.65 40.64
C LYS A 24 5.58 -24.11 39.56
N THR A 25 6.70 -24.66 40.01
CA THR A 25 7.68 -25.41 39.23
C THR A 25 6.99 -26.55 38.49
N THR A 26 6.91 -26.43 37.17
CA THR A 26 6.79 -27.58 36.26
C THR A 26 7.83 -27.39 35.16
N SER A 27 8.62 -28.44 34.98
CA SER A 27 9.76 -28.55 34.08
C SER A 27 9.37 -28.28 32.62
N PHE A 28 10.25 -27.54 31.96
CA PHE A 28 10.25 -27.25 30.52
C PHE A 28 10.08 -28.52 29.68
N ALA A 29 9.03 -28.54 28.85
CA ALA A 29 8.93 -29.42 27.70
C ALA A 29 8.36 -28.60 26.52
N GLY A 30 9.24 -28.26 25.59
CA GLY A 30 8.95 -27.86 24.20
C GLY A 30 7.88 -26.78 24.00
N THR A 31 8.28 -25.50 23.99
CA THR A 31 7.61 -24.55 23.10
C THR A 31 7.77 -25.06 21.68
N ILE A 32 6.71 -25.63 21.11
CA ILE A 32 6.60 -25.82 19.67
C ILE A 32 6.68 -24.41 19.09
N PHE A 33 7.85 -24.02 18.59
CA PHE A 33 7.92 -22.93 17.63
C PHE A 33 7.05 -23.39 16.47
N SER A 34 5.87 -22.79 16.26
CA SER A 34 5.14 -23.07 15.04
C SER A 34 6.07 -22.61 13.92
N GLU A 35 6.58 -23.55 13.12
CA GLU A 35 7.41 -23.22 11.98
C GLU A 35 6.65 -22.23 11.09
N LYS A 36 7.39 -21.26 10.54
CA LYS A 36 6.85 -20.29 9.59
C LYS A 36 6.26 -21.08 8.41
N PRO A 37 5.00 -20.82 7.98
CA PRO A 37 4.46 -21.48 6.80
C PRO A 37 5.33 -21.26 5.56
N ASP A 38 5.46 -22.29 4.73
CA ASP A 38 6.16 -22.21 3.45
C ASP A 38 5.40 -21.34 2.43
N THR A 39 6.12 -20.82 1.45
CA THR A 39 5.56 -19.98 0.38
C THR A 39 6.17 -20.33 -0.98
N ASN A 40 5.54 -19.88 -2.07
CA ASN A 40 6.06 -20.08 -3.43
C ASN A 40 6.99 -18.95 -3.92
N ILE A 41 7.68 -18.22 -3.02
CA ILE A 41 8.59 -17.13 -3.42
C ILE A 41 9.65 -17.58 -4.44
N ASN A 42 10.16 -18.80 -4.30
CA ASN A 42 11.15 -19.35 -5.24
C ASN A 42 10.62 -19.48 -6.67
N ASP A 43 9.30 -19.59 -6.87
CA ASP A 43 8.70 -19.58 -8.21
C ASP A 43 8.72 -18.17 -8.82
N ALA A 44 8.46 -17.12 -8.02
CA ALA A 44 8.56 -15.74 -8.47
C ALA A 44 9.99 -15.38 -8.92
N LEU A 45 11.00 -15.90 -8.20
CA LEU A 45 12.41 -15.64 -8.50
C LEU A 45 12.91 -16.32 -9.78
N LYS A 46 12.18 -17.30 -10.33
CA LYS A 46 12.52 -17.93 -11.63
C LYS A 46 12.24 -17.01 -12.81
N TYR A 47 11.35 -16.02 -12.65
CA TYR A 47 11.04 -15.09 -13.73
C TYR A 47 12.14 -14.04 -13.88
N PRO A 48 12.72 -13.86 -15.09
CA PRO A 48 13.75 -12.87 -15.31
C PRO A 48 13.23 -11.47 -15.03
N ARG A 49 14.10 -10.59 -14.55
CA ARG A 49 13.79 -9.17 -14.33
C ARG A 49 13.78 -8.43 -15.67
N THR A 50 13.00 -7.35 -15.73
CA THR A 50 12.97 -6.40 -16.85
C THR A 50 13.66 -5.09 -16.46
N ALA A 51 13.78 -4.16 -17.41
CA ALA A 51 14.31 -2.82 -17.13
C ALA A 51 13.41 -2.01 -16.17
N ASP A 52 12.12 -2.36 -16.11
CA ASP A 52 11.13 -1.72 -15.24
C ASP A 52 10.96 -2.43 -13.90
N SER A 53 11.69 -3.52 -13.65
CA SER A 53 11.66 -4.19 -12.36
C SER A 53 12.03 -3.23 -11.22
N MET A 54 11.35 -3.35 -10.08
CA MET A 54 11.75 -2.74 -8.81
C MET A 54 13.27 -2.92 -8.57
N PRO A 55 13.99 -1.99 -7.92
CA PRO A 55 13.55 -0.70 -7.38
C PRO A 55 13.25 0.39 -8.43
N GLY A 56 13.20 0.04 -9.71
CA GLY A 56 12.91 1.00 -10.77
C GLY A 56 14.09 1.91 -11.08
N LYS A 57 13.81 3.00 -11.79
CA LYS A 57 14.81 3.84 -12.47
C LYS A 57 15.75 4.62 -11.56
N PHE A 58 15.31 4.98 -10.36
CA PHE A 58 16.05 5.79 -9.39
C PHE A 58 16.17 5.04 -8.05
N PRO A 59 16.95 3.95 -8.00
CA PRO A 59 17.12 3.15 -6.79
C PRO A 59 17.64 3.99 -5.62
N ALA A 60 17.18 3.69 -4.41
CA ALA A 60 17.61 4.33 -3.17
C ALA A 60 17.54 5.88 -3.17
N LYS A 61 16.71 6.49 -4.02
CA LYS A 61 16.49 7.94 -4.05
C LYS A 61 15.06 8.27 -3.63
N VAL A 62 14.93 9.10 -2.60
CA VAL A 62 13.63 9.54 -2.07
C VAL A 62 13.61 11.06 -1.99
N ILE A 63 12.58 11.66 -2.58
CA ILE A 63 12.27 13.09 -2.41
C ILE A 63 11.23 13.21 -1.30
N GLN A 64 11.55 13.97 -0.27
CA GLN A 64 10.66 14.29 0.83
C GLN A 64 10.26 15.75 0.72
N LEU A 65 8.98 16.01 0.46
CA LEU A 65 8.42 17.36 0.37
C LEU A 65 7.62 17.68 1.61
N MET A 66 7.72 18.91 2.10
CA MET A 66 6.90 19.47 3.18
C MET A 66 6.23 20.73 2.66
N ASN A 67 4.94 20.93 2.92
CA ASN A 67 4.25 22.18 2.60
C ASN A 67 3.14 22.47 3.62
N ASP A 68 3.33 23.50 4.45
CA ASP A 68 2.38 23.86 5.51
C ASP A 68 1.00 24.28 5.01
N ASN A 69 0.90 24.68 3.74
CA ASN A 69 -0.34 25.07 3.09
C ASN A 69 -1.07 23.90 2.43
N SER A 70 -0.49 22.68 2.38
CA SER A 70 -1.11 21.51 1.73
C SER A 70 -2.45 21.10 2.35
N VAL A 71 -2.60 21.33 3.65
CA VAL A 71 -3.85 21.11 4.39
C VAL A 71 -3.91 22.07 5.59
N GLN A 72 -5.10 22.58 5.88
CA GLN A 72 -5.40 23.37 7.07
C GLN A 72 -6.79 23.00 7.60
N GLU A 73 -6.86 22.53 8.84
CA GLU A 73 -8.12 22.15 9.50
C GLU A 73 -8.93 21.16 8.64
N ASP A 74 -8.25 20.10 8.17
CA ASP A 74 -8.81 19.07 7.27
C ASP A 74 -9.25 19.56 5.87
N LYS A 75 -8.98 20.82 5.52
CA LYS A 75 -9.22 21.34 4.16
C LYS A 75 -7.95 21.25 3.33
N PHE A 76 -7.97 20.36 2.34
CA PHE A 76 -6.86 20.16 1.43
C PHE A 76 -6.75 21.31 0.43
N ASN A 77 -5.53 21.78 0.22
CA ASN A 77 -5.22 22.80 -0.78
C ASN A 77 -4.66 22.13 -2.04
N LYS A 78 -5.54 21.92 -3.02
CA LYS A 78 -5.20 21.26 -4.28
C LYS A 78 -4.00 21.88 -5.00
N ALA A 79 -3.89 23.21 -5.02
CA ALA A 79 -2.79 23.89 -5.71
C ALA A 79 -1.44 23.59 -5.05
N ALA A 80 -1.37 23.72 -3.72
CA ALA A 80 -0.16 23.38 -2.97
C ALA A 80 0.24 21.90 -3.14
N ILE A 81 -0.74 20.99 -3.21
CA ILE A 81 -0.50 19.56 -3.43
C ILE A 81 -0.01 19.30 -4.86
N ASN A 82 -0.58 19.98 -5.85
CA ASN A 82 -0.11 19.90 -7.24
C ASN A 82 1.36 20.34 -7.34
N ASP A 83 1.72 21.46 -6.72
CA ASP A 83 3.09 21.96 -6.67
C ASP A 83 4.03 20.95 -5.99
N MET A 84 3.59 20.26 -4.92
CA MET A 84 4.38 19.21 -4.27
C MET A 84 4.66 18.03 -5.21
N VAL A 85 3.65 17.58 -5.97
CA VAL A 85 3.84 16.50 -6.96
C VAL A 85 4.79 16.95 -8.06
N GLU A 86 4.59 18.15 -8.61
CA GLU A 86 5.46 18.72 -9.66
C GLU A 86 6.91 18.82 -9.18
N LYS A 87 7.13 19.50 -8.04
CA LYS A 87 8.47 19.72 -7.50
C LYS A 87 9.16 18.39 -7.18
N GLY A 88 8.41 17.41 -6.70
CA GLY A 88 8.92 16.08 -6.41
C GLY A 88 9.35 15.33 -7.66
N MET A 89 8.55 15.39 -8.73
CA MET A 89 8.88 14.78 -10.02
C MET A 89 10.11 15.40 -10.67
N LEU A 90 10.20 16.75 -10.70
CA LEU A 90 11.37 17.46 -11.20
C LEU A 90 12.63 17.09 -10.40
N SER A 91 12.53 17.04 -9.08
CA SER A 91 13.67 16.72 -8.20
C SER A 91 14.11 15.25 -8.29
N LEU A 92 13.15 14.32 -8.45
CA LEU A 92 13.43 12.90 -8.62
C LEU A 92 14.18 12.66 -9.93
N THR A 93 13.67 13.23 -11.03
CA THR A 93 14.16 12.98 -12.38
C THR A 93 15.34 13.86 -12.80
N GLY A 94 15.53 15.00 -12.13
CA GLY A 94 16.51 16.03 -12.51
C GLY A 94 16.12 16.82 -13.75
N LYS A 95 14.86 16.73 -14.19
CA LYS A 95 14.33 17.49 -15.33
C LYS A 95 13.92 18.91 -14.92
N GLU A 96 13.96 19.83 -15.87
CA GLU A 96 13.53 21.22 -15.69
C GLU A 96 12.07 21.44 -16.12
N ASN A 97 11.53 20.53 -16.92
CA ASN A 97 10.15 20.55 -17.40
C ASN A 97 9.37 19.35 -16.85
N ILE A 98 8.14 19.58 -16.39
CA ILE A 98 7.32 18.57 -15.75
C ILE A 98 6.86 17.47 -16.71
N ASP A 99 6.59 17.80 -17.98
CA ASP A 99 6.22 16.82 -18.99
C ASP A 99 7.37 15.85 -19.27
N GLU A 100 8.60 16.37 -19.42
CA GLU A 100 9.80 15.54 -19.54
C GLU A 100 10.06 14.67 -18.30
N ALA A 101 9.73 15.17 -17.10
CA ALA A 101 9.86 14.40 -15.87
C ALA A 101 8.92 13.19 -15.88
N TRP A 102 7.64 13.38 -16.23
CA TRP A 102 6.69 12.27 -16.38
C TRP A 102 7.10 11.32 -17.51
N LEU A 103 7.49 11.85 -18.67
CA LEU A 103 7.93 11.07 -19.83
C LEU A 103 9.27 10.33 -19.62
N THR A 104 9.98 10.61 -18.53
CA THR A 104 11.14 9.81 -18.11
C THR A 104 10.74 8.44 -17.58
N LEU A 105 9.53 8.30 -17.03
CA LEU A 105 9.00 7.08 -16.42
C LEU A 105 7.84 6.46 -17.22
N PHE A 106 7.11 7.26 -18.00
CA PHE A 106 5.91 6.86 -18.74
C PHE A 106 5.99 7.23 -20.22
N SER A 107 5.11 6.65 -21.02
CA SER A 107 4.85 7.02 -22.41
C SER A 107 3.36 7.24 -22.64
N PRO A 108 2.94 8.04 -23.63
CA PRO A 108 1.54 8.20 -24.01
C PRO A 108 0.82 6.88 -24.38
N LYS A 109 1.55 5.79 -24.64
CA LYS A 109 0.99 4.48 -24.98
C LYS A 109 0.74 3.60 -23.76
N ASP A 110 1.29 3.95 -22.61
CA ASP A 110 1.23 3.12 -21.41
C ASP A 110 -0.19 3.17 -20.82
N ARG A 111 -0.76 2.00 -20.48
CA ARG A 111 -1.95 1.93 -19.61
C ARG A 111 -1.49 2.03 -18.15
N ILE A 112 -1.88 3.09 -17.45
CA ILE A 112 -1.38 3.45 -16.12
C ILE A 112 -2.47 3.18 -15.07
N GLY A 113 -2.14 2.36 -14.07
CA GLY A 113 -2.95 2.14 -12.88
C GLY A 113 -2.47 2.94 -11.68
N LEU A 114 -3.32 3.81 -11.13
CA LEU A 114 -3.10 4.51 -9.87
C LEU A 114 -3.61 3.65 -8.71
N LYS A 115 -2.70 2.98 -8.00
CA LYS A 115 -3.03 2.13 -6.84
C LYS A 115 -3.16 2.99 -5.58
N VAL A 116 -4.36 3.47 -5.30
CA VAL A 116 -4.67 4.28 -4.11
C VAL A 116 -4.90 3.41 -2.87
N ASN A 117 -5.22 4.00 -1.71
CA ASN A 117 -5.53 3.30 -0.46
C ASN A 117 -6.78 3.89 0.22
N PRO A 118 -7.95 3.27 0.08
CA PRO A 118 -9.20 3.71 0.71
C PRO A 118 -9.49 3.04 2.06
N VAL A 119 -8.69 2.06 2.49
CA VAL A 119 -9.06 1.04 3.50
C VAL A 119 -9.37 1.59 4.89
N ALA A 120 -8.81 2.75 5.25
CA ALA A 120 -9.06 3.37 6.55
C ALA A 120 -10.31 4.28 6.57
N GLY A 121 -11.09 4.29 5.47
CA GLY A 121 -12.31 5.08 5.33
C GLY A 121 -12.06 6.55 4.99
N PRO A 122 -13.11 7.37 4.94
CA PRO A 122 -13.02 8.76 4.48
C PRO A 122 -12.13 9.64 5.38
N ASP A 123 -11.98 9.29 6.66
CA ASP A 123 -11.17 10.07 7.60
C ASP A 123 -9.66 9.97 7.32
N LEU A 124 -9.23 8.85 6.73
CA LEU A 124 -7.84 8.61 6.32
C LEU A 124 -7.77 7.63 5.14
N SER A 125 -7.81 8.19 3.95
CA SER A 125 -7.57 7.50 2.69
C SER A 125 -6.59 8.32 1.86
N THR A 126 -6.10 7.76 0.75
CA THR A 126 -5.35 8.56 -0.24
C THR A 126 -6.22 9.75 -0.64
N SER A 127 -5.70 10.96 -0.50
CA SER A 127 -6.45 12.17 -0.81
C SER A 127 -6.78 12.20 -2.29
N PRO A 128 -8.04 12.44 -2.68
CA PRO A 128 -8.33 12.54 -4.09
C PRO A 128 -7.61 13.73 -4.75
N GLU A 129 -7.25 14.79 -4.01
CA GLU A 129 -6.46 15.94 -4.48
C GLU A 129 -5.07 15.53 -5.01
N ILE A 130 -4.36 14.61 -4.34
CA ILE A 130 -3.06 14.13 -4.83
C ILE A 130 -3.23 13.28 -6.09
N THR A 131 -4.34 12.53 -6.16
CA THR A 131 -4.67 11.71 -7.33
C THR A 131 -5.06 12.58 -8.53
N GLU A 132 -5.82 13.65 -8.31
CA GLU A 132 -6.12 14.68 -9.31
C GLU A 132 -4.84 15.32 -9.84
N ALA A 133 -3.92 15.73 -8.96
CA ALA A 133 -2.64 16.31 -9.36
C ALA A 133 -1.83 15.38 -10.26
N ILE A 134 -1.75 14.09 -9.91
CA ILE A 134 -1.04 13.08 -10.73
C ILE A 134 -1.71 12.94 -12.10
N ILE A 135 -3.05 12.81 -12.15
CA ILE A 135 -3.80 12.63 -13.39
C ILE A 135 -3.69 13.87 -14.29
N GLU A 136 -3.85 15.06 -13.73
CA GLU A 136 -3.75 16.34 -14.46
C GLU A 136 -2.37 16.48 -15.10
N GLN A 137 -1.30 16.20 -14.37
CA GLN A 137 0.06 16.30 -14.91
C GLN A 137 0.39 15.20 -15.93
N LEU A 138 -0.11 13.96 -15.75
CA LEU A 138 0.04 12.90 -16.76
C LEU A 138 -0.68 13.26 -18.07
N ILE A 139 -1.91 13.78 -17.98
CA ILE A 139 -2.66 14.23 -19.15
C ILE A 139 -1.95 15.39 -19.83
N HIS A 140 -1.44 16.35 -19.06
CA HIS A 140 -0.66 17.48 -19.60
C HIS A 140 0.61 16.99 -20.33
N ALA A 141 1.29 15.97 -19.79
CA ALA A 141 2.43 15.31 -20.42
C ALA A 141 2.06 14.45 -21.67
N GLY A 142 0.78 14.41 -22.04
CA GLY A 142 0.29 13.76 -23.26
C GLY A 142 -0.20 12.33 -23.07
N VAL A 143 -0.38 11.84 -21.84
CA VAL A 143 -1.01 10.53 -21.60
C VAL A 143 -2.53 10.64 -21.82
N PRO A 144 -3.11 9.84 -22.73
CA PRO A 144 -4.56 9.84 -22.95
C PRO A 144 -5.30 9.43 -21.68
N LYS A 145 -6.42 10.10 -21.41
CA LYS A 145 -7.23 9.90 -20.22
C LYS A 145 -7.75 8.47 -20.09
N GLU A 146 -8.14 7.88 -21.22
CA GLU A 146 -8.60 6.50 -21.34
C GLU A 146 -7.55 5.45 -20.98
N ASN A 147 -6.26 5.84 -20.98
CA ASN A 147 -5.17 4.98 -20.56
C ASN A 147 -4.93 5.02 -19.05
N ILE A 148 -5.65 5.86 -18.30
CA ILE A 148 -5.47 6.00 -16.85
C ILE A 148 -6.67 5.38 -16.12
N LEU A 149 -6.39 4.56 -15.10
CA LEU A 149 -7.39 4.05 -14.18
C LEU A 149 -6.96 4.21 -12.72
N ILE A 150 -7.95 4.41 -11.85
CA ILE A 150 -7.77 4.42 -10.39
C ILE A 150 -8.25 3.08 -9.87
N TRP A 151 -7.46 2.45 -9.00
CA TRP A 151 -7.82 1.15 -8.47
C TRP A 151 -7.37 0.90 -7.04
N ASP A 152 -8.09 -0.01 -6.41
CA ASP A 152 -7.76 -0.67 -5.16
C ASP A 152 -8.34 -2.09 -5.18
N ARG A 153 -8.18 -2.83 -4.09
CA ARG A 153 -8.86 -4.09 -3.88
C ARG A 153 -10.37 -3.92 -3.74
N ARG A 154 -10.86 -2.91 -3.00
CA ARG A 154 -12.30 -2.78 -2.68
C ARG A 154 -12.94 -1.61 -3.42
N GLU A 155 -13.75 -1.93 -4.42
CA GLU A 155 -14.36 -0.90 -5.29
C GLU A 155 -15.28 0.04 -4.51
N PHE A 156 -16.09 -0.49 -3.60
CA PHE A 156 -17.00 0.32 -2.78
C PHE A 156 -16.26 1.24 -1.79
N GLU A 157 -15.08 0.84 -1.30
CA GLU A 157 -14.27 1.71 -0.43
C GLU A 157 -13.65 2.88 -1.22
N LEU A 158 -13.34 2.70 -2.52
CA LEU A 158 -12.94 3.81 -3.39
C LEU A 158 -14.03 4.89 -3.46
N PHE A 159 -15.28 4.47 -3.70
CA PHE A 159 -16.41 5.41 -3.75
C PHE A 159 -16.63 6.10 -2.40
N GLU A 160 -16.56 5.35 -1.28
CA GLU A 160 -16.65 5.92 0.08
C GLU A 160 -15.52 6.92 0.38
N ALA A 161 -14.34 6.74 -0.21
CA ALA A 161 -13.19 7.64 -0.09
C ALA A 161 -13.24 8.83 -1.07
N GLY A 162 -14.33 9.00 -1.83
CA GLY A 162 -14.51 10.16 -2.72
C GLY A 162 -13.91 9.99 -4.11
N PHE A 163 -13.47 8.78 -4.48
CA PHE A 163 -13.11 8.45 -5.86
C PHE A 163 -14.37 8.13 -6.65
N THR A 164 -15.05 9.15 -7.16
CA THR A 164 -16.31 9.01 -7.92
C THR A 164 -16.18 9.46 -9.37
N GLU A 165 -17.13 9.06 -10.21
CA GLU A 165 -17.19 9.51 -11.61
C GLU A 165 -17.38 11.02 -11.73
N GLU A 166 -18.07 11.66 -10.79
CA GLU A 166 -18.26 13.11 -10.79
C GLU A 166 -16.94 13.84 -10.52
N ARG A 167 -16.11 13.29 -9.63
CA ARG A 167 -14.82 13.87 -9.26
C ARG A 167 -13.73 13.57 -10.28
N PHE A 168 -13.75 12.36 -10.86
CA PHE A 168 -12.81 11.90 -11.88
C PHE A 168 -13.56 11.55 -13.18
N PRO A 169 -14.21 12.54 -13.84
CA PRO A 169 -15.07 12.27 -14.99
C PRO A 169 -14.27 11.57 -16.06
N GLY A 170 -14.74 10.45 -16.62
CA GLY A 170 -14.05 9.72 -17.70
C GLY A 170 -12.75 9.00 -17.33
N ILE A 171 -12.35 8.97 -16.05
CA ILE A 171 -11.29 8.07 -15.55
C ILE A 171 -11.97 6.80 -15.05
N LYS A 172 -11.45 5.63 -15.44
CA LYS A 172 -11.99 4.36 -14.95
C LYS A 172 -11.63 4.18 -13.47
N ILE A 173 -12.62 3.94 -12.62
CA ILE A 173 -12.44 3.60 -11.20
C ILE A 173 -12.88 2.15 -11.03
N ILE A 174 -11.99 1.29 -10.54
CA ILE A 174 -12.27 -0.15 -10.49
C ILE A 174 -11.63 -0.83 -9.29
N GLY A 175 -12.34 -1.79 -8.71
CA GLY A 175 -11.81 -2.68 -7.67
C GLY A 175 -11.80 -4.15 -8.07
N THR A 176 -11.11 -4.97 -7.26
CA THR A 176 -11.12 -6.43 -7.42
C THR A 176 -12.35 -7.04 -6.74
N GLU A 177 -12.66 -6.61 -5.53
CA GLU A 177 -13.87 -6.91 -4.77
C GLU A 177 -14.96 -5.91 -5.14
N ARG A 178 -16.08 -6.41 -5.66
CA ARG A 178 -17.10 -5.58 -6.31
C ARG A 178 -18.50 -5.94 -5.82
N LYS A 179 -19.37 -4.93 -5.85
CA LYS A 179 -20.80 -5.07 -5.58
C LYS A 179 -21.58 -4.58 -6.79
N ASP A 180 -22.78 -5.12 -7.00
CA ASP A 180 -23.74 -4.52 -7.91
C ASP A 180 -24.40 -3.27 -7.31
N LYS A 181 -25.32 -2.66 -8.08
CA LYS A 181 -26.06 -1.46 -7.68
C LYS A 181 -26.98 -1.69 -6.46
N GLN A 182 -27.32 -2.94 -6.16
CA GLN A 182 -28.13 -3.31 -5.00
C GLN A 182 -27.27 -3.64 -3.77
N GLY A 183 -25.94 -3.58 -3.91
CA GLY A 183 -24.99 -3.85 -2.84
C GLY A 183 -24.64 -5.34 -2.68
N SER A 184 -25.07 -6.21 -3.60
CA SER A 184 -24.73 -7.63 -3.58
C SER A 184 -23.35 -7.87 -4.16
N PHE A 185 -22.57 -8.72 -3.50
CA PHE A 185 -21.29 -9.22 -4.02
C PHE A 185 -21.44 -10.33 -5.06
N TYR A 186 -22.64 -10.91 -5.18
CA TYR A 186 -22.91 -12.09 -5.99
C TYR A 186 -23.75 -11.72 -7.21
N ASN A 187 -23.43 -12.36 -8.34
CA ASN A 187 -24.23 -12.32 -9.55
C ASN A 187 -25.47 -13.24 -9.46
N ALA A 188 -26.26 -13.29 -10.53
CA ALA A 188 -27.50 -14.08 -10.58
C ALA A 188 -27.28 -15.60 -10.43
N GLU A 189 -26.08 -16.08 -10.75
CA GLU A 189 -25.67 -17.48 -10.61
C GLU A 189 -25.07 -17.80 -9.23
N GLY A 190 -25.00 -16.83 -8.31
CA GLY A 190 -24.43 -17.00 -6.98
C GLY A 190 -22.90 -17.02 -6.95
N LYS A 191 -22.23 -16.50 -7.99
CA LYS A 191 -20.77 -16.32 -8.02
C LYS A 191 -20.39 -14.92 -7.60
N LEU A 192 -19.24 -14.78 -6.93
CA LEU A 192 -18.75 -13.46 -6.56
C LEU A 192 -18.30 -12.70 -7.80
N TYR A 193 -18.68 -11.42 -7.93
CA TYR A 193 -18.14 -10.56 -8.98
C TYR A 193 -16.60 -10.47 -8.92
N GLY A 194 -16.01 -10.62 -7.73
CA GLY A 194 -14.57 -10.66 -7.56
C GLY A 194 -13.88 -11.89 -8.14
N GLU A 195 -14.59 -13.01 -8.34
CA GLU A 195 -14.03 -14.19 -9.01
C GLU A 195 -13.68 -13.89 -10.47
N GLU A 196 -14.43 -12.99 -11.11
CA GLU A 196 -14.19 -12.57 -12.49
C GLU A 196 -12.96 -11.66 -12.60
N MET A 197 -12.55 -11.04 -11.49
CA MET A 197 -11.47 -10.06 -11.40
C MET A 197 -10.12 -10.64 -10.98
N ILE A 198 -10.03 -11.93 -10.66
CA ILE A 198 -8.77 -12.58 -10.30
C ILE A 198 -8.20 -13.43 -11.45
N ASP A 199 -6.89 -13.40 -11.61
CA ASP A 199 -6.15 -14.21 -12.58
C ASP A 199 -5.54 -15.42 -11.89
N LYS A 200 -6.10 -16.61 -12.16
CA LYS A 200 -5.64 -17.85 -11.54
C LYS A 200 -4.27 -18.34 -12.04
N LYS A 201 -3.72 -17.74 -13.09
CA LYS A 201 -2.36 -18.05 -13.58
C LYS A 201 -1.28 -17.40 -12.72
N TRP A 202 -1.61 -16.30 -12.04
CA TRP A 202 -0.71 -15.58 -11.15
C TRP A 202 -1.19 -15.73 -9.72
N TYR A 203 -0.36 -16.34 -8.86
CA TYR A 203 -0.73 -16.57 -7.47
C TYR A 203 0.46 -16.50 -6.51
N TYR A 204 0.16 -16.05 -5.29
CA TYR A 204 0.96 -16.26 -4.10
C TYR A 204 0.37 -17.43 -3.32
N TRP A 205 1.13 -18.52 -3.25
CA TRP A 205 0.78 -19.70 -2.46
C TRP A 205 1.49 -19.64 -1.11
N ALA A 206 0.79 -20.04 -0.07
CA ALA A 206 1.33 -20.15 1.27
C ALA A 206 0.74 -21.36 1.99
N ASP A 207 1.52 -22.06 2.81
CA ASP A 207 1.10 -23.24 3.58
C ASP A 207 0.26 -22.88 4.81
N CYS A 208 -0.72 -22.01 4.62
CA CYS A 208 -1.68 -21.63 5.63
C CYS A 208 -3.06 -21.47 4.99
N GLU A 209 -4.10 -21.79 5.76
CA GLU A 209 -5.49 -21.70 5.35
C GLU A 209 -6.31 -21.04 6.44
N GLU A 210 -7.40 -20.41 6.04
CA GLU A 210 -8.43 -19.92 6.93
C GLU A 210 -9.78 -20.14 6.26
N LYS A 211 -10.77 -20.49 7.08
CA LYS A 211 -12.17 -20.60 6.66
C LYS A 211 -12.88 -19.28 6.92
N TYR A 212 -13.69 -18.85 5.97
CA TYR A 212 -14.42 -17.60 6.04
C TYR A 212 -15.93 -17.86 6.13
N ASP A 213 -16.60 -17.08 6.98
CA ASP A 213 -18.05 -17.05 6.98
C ASP A 213 -18.59 -16.36 5.72
N ALA A 214 -19.92 -16.45 5.53
CA ALA A 214 -20.60 -15.85 4.39
C ALA A 214 -20.45 -14.32 4.30
N GLU A 215 -20.18 -13.65 5.43
CA GLU A 215 -19.96 -12.20 5.48
C GLU A 215 -18.54 -11.82 5.05
N THR A 216 -17.55 -12.67 5.33
CA THR A 216 -16.13 -12.40 5.09
C THR A 216 -15.66 -12.90 3.73
N ILE A 217 -16.19 -14.02 3.22
CA ILE A 217 -15.75 -14.60 1.95
C ILE A 217 -15.81 -13.64 0.76
N PRO A 218 -16.78 -12.70 0.63
CA PRO A 218 -16.78 -11.76 -0.50
C PRO A 218 -15.58 -10.81 -0.50
N TYR A 219 -15.00 -10.56 0.67
CA TYR A 219 -13.78 -9.75 0.85
C TYR A 219 -12.50 -10.60 0.73
N MET A 220 -12.61 -11.89 0.45
CA MET A 220 -11.47 -12.79 0.25
C MET A 220 -11.50 -13.43 -1.13
N ILE A 221 -12.67 -13.49 -1.78
CA ILE A 221 -12.96 -14.06 -3.11
C ILE A 221 -12.80 -15.59 -3.16
N ASN A 222 -11.83 -16.15 -2.45
CA ASN A 222 -11.61 -17.59 -2.38
C ASN A 222 -11.02 -18.01 -1.03
N GLU A 223 -11.13 -19.31 -0.73
CA GLU A 223 -10.45 -19.97 0.38
C GLU A 223 -9.24 -20.79 -0.10
N GLY A 224 -8.61 -21.52 0.83
CA GLY A 224 -7.49 -22.42 0.59
C GLY A 224 -6.13 -21.72 0.65
N LYS A 225 -5.12 -22.36 0.07
CA LYS A 225 -3.71 -21.91 0.14
C LYS A 225 -3.31 -20.85 -0.88
N TYR A 226 -4.19 -20.49 -1.80
CA TYR A 226 -3.89 -19.61 -2.93
C TYR A 226 -4.44 -18.20 -2.73
N SER A 227 -3.61 -17.20 -2.98
CA SER A 227 -3.98 -15.81 -3.19
C SER A 227 -3.73 -15.46 -4.66
N TYR A 228 -4.77 -15.15 -5.42
CA TYR A 228 -4.66 -14.88 -6.85
C TYR A 228 -4.50 -13.38 -7.10
N PHE A 229 -3.64 -13.01 -8.06
CA PHE A 229 -3.46 -11.61 -8.42
C PHE A 229 -4.71 -11.07 -9.12
N THR A 230 -4.99 -9.79 -8.93
CA THR A 230 -6.04 -9.08 -9.66
C THR A 230 -5.68 -8.95 -11.13
N LYS A 231 -6.67 -9.14 -12.01
CA LYS A 231 -6.58 -8.87 -13.45
C LYS A 231 -6.26 -7.42 -13.76
N ILE A 232 -6.51 -6.51 -12.81
CA ILE A 232 -6.10 -5.10 -12.95
C ILE A 232 -4.58 -5.04 -13.19
N CYS A 233 -3.78 -5.74 -12.37
CA CYS A 233 -2.33 -5.78 -12.50
C CYS A 233 -1.85 -6.71 -13.63
N THR A 234 -2.54 -7.83 -13.89
CA THR A 234 -2.04 -8.81 -14.88
C THR A 234 -2.41 -8.45 -16.32
N GLU A 235 -3.60 -7.90 -16.55
CA GLU A 235 -4.19 -7.72 -17.89
C GLU A 235 -4.48 -6.25 -18.25
N MET A 236 -4.86 -5.41 -17.28
CA MET A 236 -5.44 -4.10 -17.58
C MET A 236 -4.42 -2.95 -17.65
N VAL A 237 -3.32 -3.04 -16.90
CA VAL A 237 -2.29 -1.97 -16.84
C VAL A 237 -0.93 -2.47 -17.28
N ASP A 238 -0.16 -1.57 -17.87
CA ASP A 238 1.24 -1.78 -18.24
C ASP A 238 2.17 -1.24 -17.15
N LYS A 239 1.80 -0.13 -16.50
CA LYS A 239 2.54 0.51 -15.41
C LYS A 239 1.63 0.88 -14.24
N ILE A 240 2.21 0.88 -13.04
CA ILE A 240 1.52 1.19 -11.79
C ILE A 240 2.25 2.36 -11.11
N ILE A 241 1.47 3.38 -10.74
CA ILE A 241 1.86 4.39 -9.76
C ILE A 241 1.18 3.99 -8.44
N ASN A 242 1.98 3.72 -7.43
CA ASN A 242 1.50 3.35 -6.11
C ASN A 242 1.33 4.62 -5.25
N VAL A 243 0.13 4.85 -4.72
CA VAL A 243 -0.22 6.07 -3.99
C VAL A 243 -0.72 5.73 -2.58
N PRO A 244 0.12 5.15 -1.70
CA PRO A 244 -0.30 4.73 -0.36
C PRO A 244 -0.38 5.92 0.60
N ILE A 245 -1.02 5.71 1.76
CA ILE A 245 -1.04 6.69 2.86
C ILE A 245 0.07 6.47 3.88
N LEU A 246 0.55 7.54 4.50
CA LEU A 246 1.51 7.52 5.61
C LEU A 246 0.85 7.01 6.90
N LYS A 247 0.93 5.70 7.14
CA LYS A 247 0.22 5.05 8.25
C LYS A 247 0.99 3.89 8.89
N ASN A 248 0.94 3.82 10.23
CA ASN A 248 1.48 2.71 11.02
C ASN A 248 0.64 1.42 10.93
N ALA A 249 1.25 0.27 11.23
CA ALA A 249 0.56 -0.98 11.56
C ALA A 249 1.35 -1.77 12.59
N GLY A 250 0.85 -1.82 13.82
CA GLY A 250 1.57 -2.38 14.95
C GLY A 250 2.92 -1.68 15.16
N ALA A 251 4.00 -2.45 15.18
CA ALA A 251 5.37 -1.93 15.23
C ALA A 251 5.91 -1.47 13.86
N SER A 252 5.21 -1.77 12.77
CA SER A 252 5.61 -1.49 11.39
C SER A 252 4.74 -0.38 10.75
N ILE A 253 4.72 -0.32 9.42
CA ILE A 253 3.95 0.63 8.62
C ILE A 253 3.18 -0.06 7.49
N THR A 254 2.35 0.69 6.74
CA THR A 254 1.47 0.15 5.70
C THR A 254 1.67 0.72 4.30
N LEU A 255 2.70 1.55 4.07
CA LEU A 255 2.92 2.39 2.89
C LEU A 255 3.03 1.58 1.58
N CYS A 256 4.17 1.56 0.90
CA CYS A 256 4.31 1.09 -0.46
C CYS A 256 4.12 -0.42 -0.57
N LEU A 257 4.97 -1.20 0.10
CA LEU A 257 5.02 -2.65 -0.08
C LEU A 257 3.72 -3.32 0.36
N LYS A 258 3.17 -2.90 1.49
CA LYS A 258 1.90 -3.46 1.98
C LYS A 258 0.71 -3.04 1.12
N ASN A 259 0.62 -1.77 0.71
CA ASN A 259 -0.49 -1.29 -0.12
C ASN A 259 -0.59 -2.05 -1.45
N LEU A 260 0.56 -2.42 -2.02
CA LEU A 260 0.65 -3.26 -3.20
C LEU A 260 0.30 -4.71 -2.87
N ALA A 261 1.02 -5.33 -1.93
CA ALA A 261 0.89 -6.76 -1.65
C ALA A 261 -0.54 -7.17 -1.27
N TYR A 262 -1.15 -6.47 -0.30
CA TYR A 262 -2.49 -6.79 0.19
C TYR A 262 -3.60 -6.21 -0.68
N GLY A 263 -3.28 -5.25 -1.55
CA GLY A 263 -4.20 -4.63 -2.48
C GLY A 263 -4.31 -5.37 -3.82
N ALA A 264 -3.30 -6.16 -4.19
CA ALA A 264 -3.20 -6.79 -5.50
C ALA A 264 -3.57 -8.28 -5.52
N ILE A 265 -3.75 -8.94 -4.37
CA ILE A 265 -4.09 -10.37 -4.31
C ILE A 265 -5.35 -10.64 -3.48
N SER A 266 -6.02 -11.75 -3.80
CA SER A 266 -7.17 -12.26 -3.05
C SER A 266 -6.75 -13.03 -1.78
N ASN A 267 -7.73 -13.49 -0.99
CA ASN A 267 -7.56 -14.43 0.13
C ASN A 267 -6.48 -14.03 1.15
N THR A 268 -6.40 -12.74 1.50
CA THR A 268 -5.30 -12.26 2.34
C THR A 268 -5.49 -12.45 3.84
N GLY A 269 -6.69 -12.83 4.30
CA GLY A 269 -7.00 -12.94 5.74
C GLY A 269 -6.02 -13.88 6.45
N ARG A 270 -5.79 -15.06 5.85
CA ARG A 270 -4.89 -16.10 6.36
C ARG A 270 -3.43 -15.64 6.50
N LEU A 271 -3.03 -14.63 5.71
CA LEU A 271 -1.65 -14.14 5.65
C LEU A 271 -1.30 -13.20 6.81
N HIS A 272 -2.30 -12.56 7.43
CA HIS A 272 -2.07 -11.58 8.49
C HIS A 272 -1.53 -12.19 9.79
N LYS A 273 -1.78 -13.50 10.04
CA LYS A 273 -1.46 -14.15 11.32
C LYS A 273 0.03 -14.46 11.47
N GLN A 274 0.62 -15.11 10.47
CA GLN A 274 1.98 -15.66 10.54
C GLN A 274 2.91 -15.15 9.44
N LEU A 275 2.37 -14.51 8.39
CA LEU A 275 3.11 -14.15 7.18
C LEU A 275 3.04 -12.65 6.88
N TRP A 276 2.85 -11.81 7.90
CA TRP A 276 2.70 -10.37 7.69
C TRP A 276 3.89 -9.78 6.91
N ALA A 277 5.11 -10.06 7.36
CA ALA A 277 6.31 -9.47 6.79
C ALA A 277 6.66 -10.10 5.44
N GLU A 278 6.54 -11.42 5.35
CA GLU A 278 6.72 -12.22 4.14
C GLU A 278 5.77 -11.75 3.05
N THR A 279 4.47 -11.63 3.35
CA THR A 279 3.48 -11.18 2.36
C THR A 279 3.77 -9.77 1.86
N CYS A 280 4.16 -8.84 2.76
CA CYS A 280 4.55 -7.50 2.35
C CYS A 280 5.76 -7.50 1.41
N ALA A 281 6.74 -8.39 1.62
CA ALA A 281 7.94 -8.47 0.80
C ALA A 281 7.75 -9.33 -0.48
N GLU A 282 7.37 -10.59 -0.30
CA GLU A 282 7.38 -11.65 -1.31
C GLU A 282 6.38 -11.43 -2.44
N VAL A 283 5.18 -10.92 -2.15
CA VAL A 283 4.16 -10.66 -3.18
C VAL A 283 4.65 -9.63 -4.20
N ASN A 284 5.43 -8.64 -3.75
CA ASN A 284 6.03 -7.62 -4.62
C ASN A 284 7.15 -8.18 -5.52
N ALA A 285 7.64 -9.40 -5.28
CA ALA A 285 8.62 -10.06 -6.14
C ALA A 285 8.02 -10.74 -7.38
N PHE A 286 6.70 -10.83 -7.47
CA PHE A 286 6.02 -11.42 -8.63
C PHE A 286 5.91 -10.42 -9.78
N PRO A 287 6.12 -10.85 -11.04
CA PRO A 287 6.05 -9.99 -12.23
C PRO A 287 4.84 -9.04 -12.34
N PRO A 288 3.60 -9.42 -11.98
CA PRO A 288 2.45 -8.51 -12.03
C PRO A 288 2.62 -7.22 -11.22
N LEU A 289 3.52 -7.20 -10.23
CA LEU A 289 3.88 -6.00 -9.47
C LEU A 289 5.33 -5.60 -9.72
N ARG A 290 6.27 -6.54 -9.55
CA ARG A 290 7.71 -6.29 -9.62
C ARG A 290 8.09 -5.52 -10.87
N ASP A 291 7.51 -5.89 -12.01
CA ASP A 291 7.91 -5.38 -13.34
C ASP A 291 7.01 -4.24 -13.84
N LYS A 292 6.00 -3.84 -13.06
CA LYS A 292 5.00 -2.83 -13.44
C LYS A 292 4.96 -1.62 -12.51
N VAL A 293 5.37 -1.74 -11.25
CA VAL A 293 5.41 -0.60 -10.32
C VAL A 293 6.62 0.26 -10.63
N VAL A 294 6.37 1.46 -11.16
CA VAL A 294 7.42 2.37 -11.65
C VAL A 294 7.63 3.60 -10.78
N LEU A 295 6.63 3.97 -9.98
CA LEU A 295 6.66 5.17 -9.12
C LEU A 295 5.82 4.95 -7.86
N ASN A 296 6.32 5.45 -6.74
CA ASN A 296 5.62 5.48 -5.46
C ASN A 296 5.50 6.94 -4.99
N ILE A 297 4.29 7.34 -4.63
CA ILE A 297 3.96 8.67 -4.10
C ILE A 297 3.19 8.44 -2.79
N VAL A 298 3.89 8.46 -1.65
CA VAL A 298 3.24 8.34 -0.35
C VAL A 298 2.54 9.66 -0.04
N ASP A 299 1.23 9.58 0.11
CA ASP A 299 0.42 10.65 0.65
C ASP A 299 0.55 10.69 2.17
N GLY A 300 1.32 11.66 2.65
CA GLY A 300 1.44 12.00 4.06
C GLY A 300 0.92 13.39 4.35
N ILE A 301 -0.02 13.93 3.57
CA ILE A 301 -0.62 15.22 3.89
C ILE A 301 -1.39 15.08 5.20
N LYS A 302 -2.20 14.02 5.29
CA LYS A 302 -2.72 13.44 6.54
C LYS A 302 -2.16 12.03 6.72
N GLY A 303 -1.91 11.63 7.96
CA GLY A 303 -1.42 10.29 8.27
C GLY A 303 -1.83 9.81 9.65
N CYS A 304 -1.50 8.57 9.97
CA CYS A 304 -1.81 7.97 11.27
C CYS A 304 -0.59 7.27 11.87
N PHE A 305 -0.13 7.77 13.03
CA PHE A 305 1.11 7.30 13.65
C PHE A 305 0.93 6.19 14.68
N GLN A 306 -0.29 5.92 15.14
CA GLN A 306 -0.58 4.86 16.11
C GLN A 306 -1.99 4.29 15.93
N GLY A 307 -2.21 3.04 16.36
CA GLY A 307 -3.55 2.43 16.33
C GLY A 307 -4.02 1.97 14.95
N GLY A 308 -3.14 1.98 13.94
CA GLY A 308 -3.37 1.29 12.67
C GLY A 308 -3.45 -0.24 12.83
N PRO A 309 -4.01 -0.95 11.84
CA PRO A 309 -4.28 -0.47 10.48
C PRO A 309 -5.63 0.27 10.29
N GLY A 310 -6.53 0.23 11.28
CA GLY A 310 -7.87 0.81 11.21
C GLY A 310 -7.97 2.32 11.45
N ALA A 311 -6.86 3.05 11.34
CA ALA A 311 -6.74 4.50 11.49
C ALA A 311 -7.56 5.07 12.66
N ASN A 312 -7.09 4.84 13.88
CA ASN A 312 -7.74 5.41 15.06
C ASN A 312 -7.68 6.97 14.97
N PRO A 313 -8.83 7.67 14.95
CA PRO A 313 -8.87 9.12 14.77
C PRO A 313 -8.03 9.93 15.75
N GLN A 314 -7.83 9.42 16.98
CA GLN A 314 -6.98 10.06 17.99
C GLN A 314 -5.52 10.25 17.52
N PHE A 315 -5.06 9.38 16.62
CA PHE A 315 -3.68 9.38 16.15
C PHE A 315 -3.57 9.81 14.68
N ILE A 316 -4.64 10.40 14.13
CA ILE A 316 -4.59 11.06 12.82
C ILE A 316 -4.04 12.46 13.01
N THR A 317 -3.13 12.88 12.13
CA THR A 317 -2.54 14.22 12.16
C THR A 317 -2.17 14.68 10.76
N GLU A 318 -2.09 15.99 10.58
CA GLU A 318 -1.60 16.64 9.36
C GLU A 318 -0.06 16.61 9.36
N PHE A 319 0.52 15.66 8.64
CA PHE A 319 1.98 15.58 8.48
C PHE A 319 2.49 16.49 7.36
N LYS A 320 1.60 16.91 6.46
CA LYS A 320 1.87 17.90 5.41
C LYS A 320 3.05 17.52 4.51
N THR A 321 3.25 16.22 4.31
CA THR A 321 4.39 15.67 3.58
C THR A 321 3.96 14.80 2.40
N VAL A 322 4.79 14.76 1.36
CA VAL A 322 4.68 13.78 0.28
C VAL A 322 6.06 13.15 0.09
N LEU A 323 6.11 11.81 -0.01
CA LEU A 323 7.34 11.08 -0.30
C LEU A 323 7.26 10.52 -1.72
N ILE A 324 8.26 10.78 -2.56
CA ILE A 324 8.28 10.37 -3.96
C ILE A 324 9.57 9.61 -4.28
N GLY A 325 9.45 8.44 -4.91
CA GLY A 325 10.58 7.63 -5.35
C GLY A 325 10.17 6.41 -6.19
N THR A 326 11.10 5.84 -6.96
CA THR A 326 10.83 4.60 -7.71
C THR A 326 11.06 3.36 -6.86
N ASP A 327 11.95 3.44 -5.86
CA ASP A 327 12.30 2.36 -4.94
C ASP A 327 11.27 2.27 -3.80
N PRO A 328 10.35 1.28 -3.81
CA PRO A 328 9.30 1.20 -2.80
C PRO A 328 9.85 0.88 -1.40
N VAL A 329 10.98 0.17 -1.31
CA VAL A 329 11.60 -0.20 -0.04
C VAL A 329 12.25 1.02 0.59
N ALA A 330 12.94 1.84 -0.20
CA ALA A 330 13.55 3.07 0.28
C ALA A 330 12.49 4.10 0.72
N VAL A 331 11.40 4.22 -0.04
CA VAL A 331 10.27 5.09 0.32
C VAL A 331 9.60 4.62 1.63
N ASP A 332 9.37 3.32 1.79
CA ASP A 332 8.88 2.75 3.06
C ASP A 332 9.84 3.01 4.20
N ARG A 333 11.14 2.87 3.97
CA ARG A 333 12.17 3.08 5.00
C ARG A 333 12.16 4.51 5.52
N VAL A 334 12.05 5.50 4.63
CA VAL A 334 11.93 6.91 5.00
C VAL A 334 10.61 7.19 5.72
N GLY A 335 9.49 6.66 5.22
CA GLY A 335 8.19 6.82 5.87
C GLY A 335 8.12 6.16 7.26
N TYR A 336 8.80 5.03 7.46
CA TYR A 336 8.95 4.38 8.76
C TYR A 336 9.61 5.30 9.78
N ASP A 337 10.75 5.92 9.42
CA ASP A 337 11.45 6.83 10.33
C ASP A 337 10.62 8.07 10.65
N PHE A 338 9.84 8.55 9.68
CA PHE A 338 8.94 9.69 9.89
C PHE A 338 7.86 9.37 10.93
N ILE A 339 7.24 8.18 10.85
CA ILE A 339 6.26 7.70 11.83
C ILE A 339 6.93 7.42 13.18
N LEU A 340 8.10 6.79 13.20
CA LEU A 340 8.85 6.50 14.41
C LEU A 340 9.17 7.79 15.17
N LYS A 341 9.67 8.81 14.47
CA LYS A 341 9.96 10.14 15.05
C LYS A 341 8.72 10.71 15.73
N LYS A 342 7.57 10.71 15.04
CA LYS A 342 6.30 11.19 15.63
C LYS A 342 5.88 10.38 16.86
N ARG A 343 6.01 9.05 16.82
CA ARG A 343 5.68 8.18 17.99
C ARG A 343 6.59 8.46 19.19
N ILE A 344 7.85 8.82 18.97
CA ILE A 344 8.79 9.19 20.04
C ILE A 344 8.42 10.57 20.61
N GLU A 345 8.14 11.56 19.74
CA GLU A 345 7.67 12.90 20.14
C GLU A 345 6.41 12.83 21.00
N GLU A 346 5.46 11.96 20.62
CA GLU A 346 4.20 11.72 21.33
C GLU A 346 4.33 10.73 22.51
N LYS A 347 5.56 10.30 22.84
CA LYS A 347 5.87 9.38 23.95
C LYS A 347 5.12 8.03 23.88
N ILE A 348 4.73 7.60 22.67
CA ILE A 348 4.10 6.30 22.40
C ILE A 348 5.14 5.18 22.36
N GLN A 349 6.34 5.51 21.93
CA GLN A 349 7.47 4.59 21.78
C GLN A 349 8.74 5.30 22.25
N LYS A 350 9.69 4.57 22.84
CA LYS A 350 10.94 5.17 23.36
C LYS A 350 12.06 5.18 22.32
N GLU A 351 12.18 4.09 21.57
CA GLU A 351 13.25 3.84 20.61
C GLU A 351 12.75 2.92 19.49
N ASP A 352 13.54 2.78 18.42
CA ASP A 352 13.23 1.89 17.30
C ASP A 352 13.05 0.42 17.74
N SER A 353 12.26 -0.34 16.98
CA SER A 353 12.13 -1.79 17.13
C SER A 353 12.53 -2.48 15.85
N ALA A 354 13.46 -3.44 15.93
CA ALA A 354 13.85 -4.26 14.78
C ALA A 354 12.65 -4.91 14.07
N LYS A 355 11.59 -5.27 14.82
CA LYS A 355 10.35 -5.82 14.27
C LYS A 355 9.65 -4.91 13.26
N GLY A 356 9.82 -3.59 13.38
CA GLY A 356 9.21 -2.61 12.49
C GLY A 356 9.77 -2.63 11.06
N LYS A 357 10.99 -3.15 10.88
CA LYS A 357 11.75 -3.10 9.62
C LYS A 357 11.86 -4.43 8.89
N VAL A 358 11.46 -5.54 9.52
CA VAL A 358 11.63 -6.91 9.00
C VAL A 358 11.15 -7.06 7.55
N PHE A 359 9.97 -6.52 7.20
CA PHE A 359 9.46 -6.69 5.83
C PHE A 359 10.28 -5.91 4.79
N MET A 360 10.90 -4.79 5.16
CA MET A 360 11.79 -4.04 4.27
C MET A 360 13.12 -4.76 4.10
N GLU A 361 13.67 -5.34 5.17
CA GLU A 361 14.88 -6.17 5.12
C GLU A 361 14.68 -7.42 4.26
N LEU A 362 13.52 -8.08 4.38
CA LEU A 362 13.12 -9.18 3.49
C LEU A 362 13.02 -8.72 2.03
N ALA A 363 12.41 -7.56 1.77
CA ALA A 363 12.28 -7.02 0.42
C ALA A 363 13.63 -6.63 -0.21
N GLU A 364 14.56 -6.10 0.58
CA GLU A 364 15.94 -5.81 0.15
C GLU A 364 16.70 -7.09 -0.22
N ASN A 365 16.52 -8.17 0.56
CA ASN A 365 17.10 -9.48 0.24
C ASN A 365 16.56 -10.04 -1.09
N LEU A 366 15.30 -9.77 -1.41
CA LEU A 366 14.65 -10.10 -2.69
C LEU A 366 15.01 -9.11 -3.83
N LYS A 367 15.92 -8.16 -3.58
CA LYS A 367 16.34 -7.13 -4.55
C LYS A 367 15.17 -6.28 -5.06
N LEU A 368 14.24 -5.95 -4.18
CA LEU A 368 13.11 -5.07 -4.49
C LEU A 368 13.42 -3.59 -4.18
N GLY A 369 14.51 -3.34 -3.45
CA GLY A 369 14.96 -2.00 -3.12
C GLY A 369 15.90 -1.96 -1.93
N THR A 370 16.08 -0.77 -1.35
CA THR A 370 17.07 -0.51 -0.30
C THR A 370 16.39 -0.22 1.02
N ALA A 371 16.69 -1.02 2.05
CA ALA A 371 16.15 -0.82 3.41
C ALA A 371 17.17 -0.15 4.34
N ASP A 372 18.46 -0.19 3.99
CA ASP A 372 19.50 0.49 4.75
C ASP A 372 19.41 2.01 4.54
N LEU A 373 19.07 2.74 5.61
CA LEU A 373 18.89 4.19 5.56
C LEU A 373 20.16 4.93 5.13
N GLU A 374 21.34 4.43 5.50
CA GLU A 374 22.61 5.09 5.16
C GLU A 374 22.92 5.02 3.65
N LYS A 375 22.28 4.09 2.93
CA LYS A 375 22.39 3.95 1.48
C LYS A 375 21.31 4.73 0.72
N ILE A 376 20.33 5.32 1.41
CA ILE A 376 19.24 6.06 0.79
C ILE A 376 19.62 7.55 0.68
N SER A 377 19.63 8.06 -0.55
CA SER A 377 19.73 9.49 -0.82
C SER A 377 18.38 10.16 -0.60
N ILE A 378 18.27 10.94 0.47
CA ILE A 378 17.05 11.69 0.82
C ILE A 378 17.25 13.16 0.47
N THR A 379 16.44 13.68 -0.45
CA THR A 379 16.37 15.12 -0.74
C THR A 379 15.16 15.71 -0.03
N LYS A 380 15.39 16.59 0.95
CA LYS A 380 14.32 17.27 1.69
C LYS A 380 14.05 18.65 1.08
N ILE A 381 12.77 18.97 0.86
CA ILE A 381 12.33 20.22 0.26
C ILE A 381 11.19 20.79 1.10
N ASP A 382 11.45 21.90 1.78
CA ASP A 382 10.43 22.67 2.48
C ASP A 382 9.86 23.73 1.52
N MET A 383 8.60 23.57 1.15
CA MET A 383 7.85 24.45 0.27
C MET A 383 7.09 25.48 1.10
N LYS A 384 6.96 26.70 0.56
CA LYS A 384 6.34 27.84 1.24
C LYS A 384 4.94 28.12 0.74
#